data_AF-A0A7S0LPG3-F1
#
_entry.id   AF-A0A7S0LPG3-F1
#
_cell.length_a   1.000
_cell.length_b   1.000
_cell.length_c   1.000
_cell.angle_alpha   90.00
_cell.angle_beta   90.00
_cell.angle_gamma   90.00
#
_symmetry.space_group_name_H-M   'P 1'
#
loop_
_entity.id
_entity.type
_entity.pdbx_description
1 polymer ?
#
loop_
_entity_poly.entity_id
_entity_poly.type
_entity_poly.pdbx_seq_one_letter_code
_entity_poly.pdbx_strand_id
1 'polypeptide(L)'
;PAKGALLLSSLRSRPMSGHAWCARMLRNLLRVHAAASDAPRTLGAADRLLLVGAAQPAVTSAAEQLDCAAQSAYVIYALRWEARRDEARASLQRLLADRRLAKAEALQLEELLASGWFK
;
A
#
# COMPACT_ATOMS: atom_id res chain seq x y z
N PRO A 1 -6.53 11.46 29.88
CA PRO A 1 -5.26 12.19 29.63
C PRO A 1 -5.35 13.16 28.45
N ALA A 2 -5.00 14.44 28.65
CA ALA A 2 -5.14 15.54 27.69
C ALA A 2 -4.48 15.33 26.32
N LYS A 3 -3.39 14.54 26.27
CA LYS A 3 -2.74 14.13 25.01
C LYS A 3 -3.66 13.30 24.10
N GLY A 4 -4.52 12.46 24.68
CA GLY A 4 -5.49 11.66 23.91
C GLY A 4 -6.57 12.52 23.26
N ALA A 5 -7.01 13.60 23.92
CA ALA A 5 -8.00 14.53 23.38
C ALA A 5 -7.43 15.37 22.21
N LEU A 6 -6.18 15.83 22.31
CA LEU A 6 -5.47 16.51 21.22
C LEU A 6 -5.32 15.63 19.98
N LEU A 7 -4.92 14.36 20.15
CA LEU A 7 -4.79 13.40 19.05
C LEU A 7 -6.13 13.14 18.36
N LEU A 8 -7.23 12.99 19.12
CA LEU A 8 -8.57 12.80 18.57
C LEU A 8 -9.08 14.03 17.83
N SER A 9 -8.84 15.24 18.34
CA SER A 9 -9.22 16.49 17.64
C SER A 9 -8.48 16.65 16.32
N SER A 10 -7.18 16.33 16.31
CA SER A 10 -6.33 16.40 15.12
C SER A 10 -6.76 15.38 14.06
N LEU A 11 -7.06 14.14 14.47
CA LEU A 11 -7.59 13.10 13.59
C LEU A 11 -8.95 13.47 12.99
N ARG A 12 -9.83 14.12 13.76
CA ARG A 12 -11.13 14.60 13.26
C ARG A 12 -11.01 15.77 12.29
N SER A 13 -9.99 16.63 12.46
CA SER A 13 -9.75 17.79 11.58
C SER A 13 -9.14 17.42 10.21
N ARG A 14 -8.62 16.20 10.07
CA ARG A 14 -8.03 15.69 8.83
C ARG A 14 -8.62 14.31 8.51
N PRO A 15 -9.90 14.25 8.09
CA PRO A 15 -10.51 12.99 7.70
C PRO A 15 -9.68 12.38 6.57
N MET A 16 -9.06 11.24 6.86
CA MET A 16 -8.30 10.46 5.91
C MET A 16 -9.25 9.45 5.29
N SER A 17 -9.25 9.34 3.96
CA SER A 17 -10.04 8.31 3.29
C SER A 17 -9.52 6.91 3.66
N GLY A 18 -10.38 5.89 3.54
CA GLY A 18 -9.99 4.50 3.83
C GLY A 18 -8.74 4.07 3.05
N HIS A 19 -8.65 4.46 1.77
CA HIS A 19 -7.49 4.16 0.93
C HIS A 19 -6.22 4.90 1.39
N ALA A 20 -6.31 6.19 1.73
CA ALA A 20 -5.16 6.93 2.26
C ALA A 20 -4.67 6.35 3.59
N TRP A 21 -5.58 5.89 4.44
CA TRP A 21 -5.24 5.21 5.70
C TRP A 21 -4.56 3.86 5.44
N CYS A 22 -5.13 3.02 4.56
CA CYS A 22 -4.54 1.74 4.19
C CYS A 22 -3.14 1.91 3.58
N ALA A 23 -2.96 2.83 2.63
CA ALA A 23 -1.66 3.12 2.03
C ALA A 23 -0.62 3.51 3.10
N ARG A 24 -1.00 4.37 4.06
CA ARG A 24 -0.12 4.74 5.18
C ARG A 24 0.20 3.56 6.08
N MET A 25 -0.77 2.71 6.41
CA MET A 25 -0.55 1.53 7.24
C MET A 25 0.34 0.49 6.56
N LEU A 26 0.18 0.27 5.26
CA LEU A 26 1.02 -0.64 4.48
C LEU A 26 2.49 -0.18 4.46
N ARG A 27 2.74 1.14 4.29
CA ARG A 27 4.10 1.70 4.41
C ARG A 27 4.71 1.50 5.79
N ASN A 28 3.93 1.75 6.85
CA ASN A 28 4.38 1.56 8.22
C ASN A 28 4.66 0.09 8.51
N LEU A 29 3.79 -0.80 8.04
CA LEU A 29 3.92 -2.24 8.17
C LEU A 29 5.26 -2.71 7.59
N LEU A 30 5.64 -2.25 6.39
CA LEU A 30 6.94 -2.58 5.80
C LEU A 30 8.13 -2.04 6.59
N ARG A 31 8.06 -0.79 7.06
CA ARG A 31 9.14 -0.18 7.86
C ARG A 31 9.38 -0.93 9.17
N VAL A 32 8.30 -1.29 9.87
CA VAL A 32 8.39 -2.03 11.13
C VAL A 32 8.85 -3.45 10.88
N HIS A 33 8.36 -4.07 9.82
CA HIS A 33 8.63 -5.46 9.55
C HIS A 33 10.05 -5.71 9.01
N ALA A 34 10.64 -4.75 8.27
CA ALA A 34 12.06 -4.75 7.96
C ALA A 34 12.94 -4.85 9.21
N ALA A 35 12.47 -4.32 10.35
CA ALA A 35 13.16 -4.42 11.63
C ALA A 35 12.85 -5.71 12.42
N ALA A 36 11.76 -6.42 12.09
CA ALA A 36 11.23 -7.50 12.92
C ALA A 36 11.30 -8.90 12.29
N SER A 37 11.49 -9.04 10.98
CA SER A 37 11.59 -10.33 10.25
C SER A 37 10.45 -11.36 10.49
N ASP A 38 9.33 -10.97 11.10
CA ASP A 38 8.11 -11.78 11.30
C ASP A 38 7.12 -11.74 10.11
N ALA A 39 7.41 -12.52 9.07
CA ALA A 39 6.62 -12.54 7.82
C ALA A 39 5.16 -12.99 8.01
N PRO A 40 4.85 -14.05 8.78
CA PRO A 40 3.47 -14.52 8.96
C PRO A 40 2.53 -13.46 9.56
N ARG A 41 2.98 -12.74 10.60
CA ARG A 41 2.16 -11.70 11.24
C ARG A 41 1.91 -10.53 10.28
N THR A 42 2.91 -10.22 9.47
CA THR A 42 2.85 -9.11 8.52
C THR A 42 1.95 -9.43 7.34
N LEU A 43 1.99 -10.66 6.82
CA LEU A 43 1.05 -11.12 5.79
C LEU A 43 -0.41 -10.99 6.26
N GLY A 44 -0.71 -11.43 7.49
CA GLY A 44 -2.06 -11.30 8.05
C GLY A 44 -2.51 -9.85 8.27
N ALA A 45 -1.59 -8.96 8.64
CA ALA A 45 -1.88 -7.53 8.76
C ALA A 45 -2.11 -6.88 7.38
N ALA A 46 -1.28 -7.22 6.40
CA ALA A 46 -1.41 -6.74 5.02
C ALA A 46 -2.75 -7.17 4.42
N ASP A 47 -3.15 -8.43 4.59
CA ASP A 47 -4.40 -8.96 4.04
C ASP A 47 -5.63 -8.18 4.52
N ARG A 48 -5.69 -7.89 5.82
CA ARG A 48 -6.77 -7.10 6.42
C ARG A 48 -6.83 -5.69 5.86
N LEU A 49 -5.69 -5.05 5.65
CA LEU A 49 -5.63 -3.71 5.05
C LEU A 49 -6.12 -3.70 3.60
N LEU A 50 -5.85 -4.77 2.85
CA LEU A 50 -6.36 -4.96 1.49
C LEU A 50 -7.88 -5.10 1.46
N LEU A 51 -8.44 -5.90 2.36
CA LEU A 51 -9.89 -6.05 2.52
C LEU A 51 -10.56 -4.72 2.90
N VAL A 52 -9.98 -3.97 3.84
CA VAL A 52 -10.51 -2.66 4.27
C VAL A 52 -10.48 -1.64 3.12
N GLY A 53 -9.40 -1.61 2.33
CA GLY A 53 -9.31 -0.75 1.16
C GLY A 53 -10.41 -1.07 0.14
N ALA A 54 -10.60 -2.35 -0.16
CA ALA A 54 -11.63 -2.80 -1.11
C ALA A 54 -13.07 -2.56 -0.63
N ALA A 55 -13.33 -2.60 0.68
CA ALA A 55 -14.66 -2.41 1.25
C ALA A 55 -15.16 -0.96 1.25
N GLN A 56 -14.30 0.03 0.99
CA GLN A 56 -14.66 1.46 1.05
C GLN A 56 -14.33 2.24 -0.24
N PRO A 57 -15.01 1.98 -1.36
CA PRO A 57 -14.80 2.74 -2.60
C PRO A 57 -15.43 4.16 -2.59
N ALA A 58 -16.30 4.48 -1.63
CA ALA A 58 -17.23 5.61 -1.76
C ALA A 58 -16.72 7.01 -1.33
N VAL A 59 -15.50 7.17 -0.82
CA VAL A 59 -14.98 8.47 -0.33
C VAL A 59 -13.49 8.66 -0.63
N THR A 60 -13.02 8.18 -1.77
CA THR A 60 -11.58 8.18 -2.09
C THR A 60 -11.33 8.72 -3.48
N SER A 61 -10.28 9.52 -3.65
CA SER A 61 -9.90 10.00 -4.98
C SER A 61 -9.22 8.89 -5.79
N ALA A 62 -9.26 8.98 -7.12
CA ALA A 62 -8.54 8.04 -7.99
C ALA A 62 -7.03 7.99 -7.68
N ALA A 63 -6.45 9.10 -7.21
CA ALA A 63 -5.05 9.16 -6.78
C ALA A 63 -4.81 8.36 -5.48
N GLU A 64 -5.72 8.42 -4.52
CA GLU A 64 -5.61 7.64 -3.27
C GLU A 64 -5.81 6.14 -3.50
N GLN A 65 -6.72 5.78 -4.40
CA GLN A 65 -6.92 4.38 -4.81
C GLN A 65 -5.65 3.82 -5.46
N LEU A 66 -5.02 4.62 -6.31
CA LEU A 66 -3.78 4.27 -6.99
C LEU A 66 -2.59 4.15 -6.02
N ASP A 67 -2.40 5.10 -5.09
CA ASP A 67 -1.35 5.00 -4.06
C ASP A 67 -1.57 3.75 -3.21
N CYS A 68 -2.81 3.50 -2.76
CA CYS A 68 -3.11 2.29 -1.99
C CYS A 68 -2.76 1.02 -2.77
N ALA A 69 -3.15 0.91 -4.05
CA ALA A 69 -2.81 -0.23 -4.89
C ALA A 69 -1.30 -0.40 -5.09
N ALA A 70 -0.55 0.70 -5.22
CA ALA A 70 0.90 0.70 -5.31
C ALA A 70 1.55 0.15 -4.03
N GLN A 71 1.14 0.66 -2.86
CA GLN A 71 1.65 0.19 -1.57
C GLN A 71 1.31 -1.28 -1.33
N SER A 72 0.11 -1.70 -1.70
CA SER A 72 -0.34 -3.10 -1.64
C SER A 72 0.56 -4.02 -2.45
N ALA A 73 0.82 -3.67 -3.71
CA ALA A 73 1.65 -4.46 -4.59
C ALA A 73 3.10 -4.51 -4.11
N TYR A 74 3.62 -3.39 -3.59
CA TYR A 74 4.96 -3.34 -3.01
C TYR A 74 5.08 -4.22 -1.75
N VAL A 75 4.04 -4.25 -0.90
CA VAL A 75 3.99 -5.18 0.24
C VAL A 75 4.04 -6.62 -0.22
N ILE A 76 3.20 -7.01 -1.17
CA ILE A 76 3.18 -8.37 -1.72
C ILE A 76 4.56 -8.76 -2.27
N TYR A 77 5.23 -7.85 -2.97
CA TYR A 77 6.59 -8.03 -3.45
C TYR A 77 7.61 -8.21 -2.32
N ALA A 78 7.62 -7.31 -1.35
CA ALA A 78 8.60 -7.29 -0.27
C ALA A 78 8.49 -8.54 0.63
N LEU A 79 7.27 -9.04 0.83
CA LEU A 79 7.00 -10.25 1.62
C LEU A 79 7.15 -11.55 0.82
N ARG A 80 7.44 -11.47 -0.48
CA ARG A 80 7.46 -12.64 -1.39
C ARG A 80 6.17 -13.46 -1.31
N TRP A 81 5.02 -12.77 -1.30
CA TRP A 81 3.73 -13.43 -1.14
C TRP A 81 3.26 -14.04 -2.47
N GLU A 82 3.71 -15.27 -2.73
CA GLU A 82 3.45 -16.03 -3.98
C GLU A 82 1.96 -16.05 -4.39
N ALA A 83 1.05 -16.34 -3.46
CA ALA A 83 -0.38 -16.49 -3.76
C ALA A 83 -1.04 -15.24 -4.37
N ARG A 84 -0.45 -14.05 -4.20
CA ARG A 84 -0.95 -12.77 -4.74
C ARG A 84 0.02 -12.11 -5.71
N ARG A 85 1.05 -12.83 -6.16
CA ARG A 85 2.10 -12.30 -7.04
C ARG A 85 1.53 -11.68 -8.32
N ASP A 86 0.63 -12.38 -9.00
CA ASP A 86 0.09 -11.94 -10.29
C ASP A 86 -0.82 -10.70 -10.11
N GLU A 87 -1.54 -10.62 -8.99
CA GLU A 87 -2.34 -9.45 -8.64
C GLU A 87 -1.47 -8.21 -8.38
N ALA A 88 -0.35 -8.39 -7.66
CA ALA A 88 0.62 -7.33 -7.45
C ALA A 88 1.25 -6.89 -8.77
N ARG A 89 1.64 -7.83 -9.64
CA ARG A 89 2.17 -7.53 -10.97
C ARG A 89 1.18 -6.71 -11.79
N ALA A 90 -0.08 -7.15 -11.87
CA ALA A 90 -1.14 -6.45 -12.61
C ALA A 90 -1.41 -5.04 -12.05
N SER A 91 -1.29 -4.85 -10.74
CA SER A 91 -1.46 -3.55 -10.10
C SER A 91 -0.31 -2.60 -10.41
N LEU A 92 0.93 -3.08 -10.40
CA LEU A 92 2.11 -2.30 -10.80
C LEU A 92 2.10 -1.96 -12.29
N GLN A 93 1.66 -2.88 -13.15
CA GLN A 93 1.49 -2.60 -14.59
C GLN A 93 0.44 -1.53 -14.86
N ARG A 94 -0.69 -1.55 -14.14
CA ARG A 94 -1.71 -0.49 -14.21
C ARG A 94 -1.15 0.86 -13.75
N LEU A 95 -0.33 0.87 -12.70
CA LEU A 95 0.34 2.08 -12.23
C LEU A 95 1.34 2.63 -13.25
N LEU A 96 2.13 1.76 -13.88
CA LEU A 96 3.09 2.15 -14.92
C LEU A 96 2.40 2.76 -16.15
N ALA A 97 1.17 2.34 -16.45
CA ALA A 97 0.37 2.92 -17.53
C ALA A 97 -0.24 4.29 -17.18
N ASP A 98 -0.15 4.76 -15.93
CA ASP A 98 -0.67 6.06 -15.52
C ASP A 98 0.25 7.20 -16.00
N ARG A 99 -0.29 8.06 -16.88
CA ARG A 99 0.44 9.19 -17.47
C ARG A 99 0.85 10.27 -16.46
N ARG A 100 0.33 10.23 -15.24
CA ARG A 100 0.66 11.18 -14.16
C ARG A 100 1.92 10.76 -13.39
N LEU A 101 2.41 9.55 -13.59
CA LEU A 101 3.58 9.03 -12.89
C LEU A 101 4.85 9.79 -13.31
N ALA A 102 5.69 10.16 -12.35
CA ALA A 102 6.94 10.82 -12.69
C ALA A 102 7.88 9.84 -13.41
N LYS A 103 8.69 10.33 -14.34
CA LYS A 103 9.63 9.49 -15.13
C LYS A 103 10.55 8.63 -14.25
N ALA A 104 11.02 9.18 -13.12
CA ALA A 104 11.88 8.45 -12.19
C ALA A 104 11.13 7.30 -11.49
N GLU A 105 9.85 7.50 -11.15
CA GLU A 105 9.01 6.48 -10.53
C GLU A 105 8.64 5.38 -11.54
N ALA A 106 8.40 5.76 -12.81
CA ALA A 106 8.17 4.82 -13.90
C ALA A 106 9.36 3.86 -14.09
N LEU A 107 10.59 4.41 -14.12
CA LEU A 107 11.82 3.59 -14.22
C LEU A 107 11.95 2.61 -13.04
N GLN A 108 11.69 3.07 -11.81
CA GLN A 108 11.73 2.19 -10.63
C GLN A 108 10.70 1.07 -10.70
N LEU A 109 9.50 1.34 -11.23
CA LEU A 109 8.47 0.32 -11.43
C LEU A 109 8.86 -0.67 -12.54
N GLU A 110 9.47 -0.21 -13.63
CA GLU A 110 9.99 -1.06 -14.69
C GLU A 110 11.08 -2.01 -14.17
N GLU A 111 12.03 -1.48 -13.39
CA GLU A 111 13.06 -2.28 -12.72
C GLU A 111 12.45 -3.32 -11.77
N LEU A 112 11.46 -2.90 -10.98
CA LEU A 112 10.74 -3.78 -10.07
C LEU A 112 10.03 -4.92 -10.83
N LEU A 113 9.29 -4.60 -11.89
CA LEU A 113 8.57 -5.56 -12.74
C LEU A 113 9.52 -6.48 -13.52
N ALA A 114 10.73 -6.02 -13.83
CA ALA A 114 11.78 -6.82 -14.46
C ALA A 114 12.54 -7.72 -13.46
N SER A 115 12.28 -7.60 -12.16
CA SER A 115 12.92 -8.43 -11.14
C SER A 115 12.61 -9.91 -11.34
N GLY A 116 13.55 -10.78 -10.99
CA GLY A 116 13.43 -12.22 -11.17
C GLY A 116 12.25 -12.88 -10.44
N TRP A 117 11.61 -12.17 -9.52
CA TRP A 117 10.43 -12.69 -8.82
C TRP A 117 9.13 -12.48 -9.59
N PHE A 118 9.03 -11.46 -10.44
CA PHE A 118 7.87 -11.24 -11.30
C PHE A 118 8.00 -11.88 -12.69
N LYS A 119 9.19 -12.39 -13.04
CA LYS A 119 9.46 -13.20 -14.24
C LYS A 119 8.86 -14.60 -14.08
#